data_AF-A0A662PQG4-F1
#
_entry.id   AF-A0A662PQG4-F1
#
_cell.length_a   1.000
_cell.length_b   1.000
_cell.length_c   1.000
_cell.angle_alpha   90.00
_cell.angle_beta   90.00
_cell.angle_gamma   90.00
#
_symmetry.space_group_name_H-M   'P 1'
#
loop_
_entity.id
_entity.type
_entity.pdbx_description
1 polymer ?
#
loop_
_entity_poly.entity_id
_entity_poly.type
_entity_poly.pdbx_seq_one_letter_code
_entity_poly.pdbx_strand_id
1 'polypeptide(L)'
;MIVDSRYEVLSFPPIINSTLTELSEETKNIFIEITGTDLDSMNKTLNILTTAFSDMGGKVERVEVRYDGKTMETPNYDVRSWRIRSNYVNEVLGLNLEIEKIVKALKTMRHDVEVMDETLIVHPPPYRADIMHPIDLVEDVAIGLRYSTLKPKQPETLTYGRLHPDTILEEIIREVMIGLGYTEVMNFTLTNEREEYEKMGVDPHPHVKILNPVSAEYTILRTWILPSLMKNLSYNRRSLYPQRIFEIGDVIHPAEDVSEKAIRRLKLGAVSSHKDSSYSEIKSVMEEILRNLMIDGYELKPYDLMPFIAGRAAEIFWMGRSLGFMGEIHPEILTKWGLTMPTAALEIDLTIIQEIKLEQKN
;
A
#
# COMPACT_ATOMS: atom_id res chain seq x y z
N MET A 1 -37.93 7.65 11.11
CA MET A 1 -38.97 8.55 10.56
C MET A 1 -39.20 9.65 11.57
N ILE A 2 -39.18 10.90 11.13
CA ILE A 2 -39.43 12.07 11.99
C ILE A 2 -40.76 12.69 11.55
N VAL A 3 -41.63 12.99 12.53
CA VAL A 3 -42.96 13.57 12.31
C VAL A 3 -43.19 14.76 13.24
N ASP A 4 -44.07 15.66 12.83
CA ASP A 4 -44.50 16.79 13.65
C ASP A 4 -45.73 16.45 14.53
N SER A 5 -46.26 17.45 15.25
CA SER A 5 -47.46 17.30 16.09
C SER A 5 -48.76 16.98 15.33
N ARG A 6 -48.78 17.19 14.00
CA ARG A 6 -49.89 16.88 13.11
C ARG A 6 -49.72 15.52 12.43
N TYR A 7 -48.67 14.78 12.80
CA TYR A 7 -48.26 13.53 12.18
C TYR A 7 -47.84 13.67 10.70
N GLU A 8 -47.43 14.88 10.29
CA GLU A 8 -46.84 15.10 8.96
C GLU A 8 -45.38 14.65 8.97
N VAL A 9 -44.98 13.90 7.95
CA VAL A 9 -43.60 13.39 7.82
C VAL A 9 -42.68 14.55 7.44
N LEU A 10 -41.65 14.77 8.26
CA LEU A 10 -40.60 15.76 8.02
C LEU A 10 -39.43 15.14 7.25
N SER A 11 -38.97 13.97 7.71
CA SER A 11 -37.88 13.23 7.05
C SER A 11 -37.96 11.73 7.30
N PHE A 12 -37.35 10.96 6.39
CA PHE A 12 -37.06 9.55 6.56
C PHE A 12 -35.55 9.31 6.46
N PRO A 13 -34.77 9.58 7.53
CA PRO A 13 -33.33 9.38 7.51
C PRO A 13 -32.96 7.90 7.28
N PRO A 14 -31.89 7.59 6.52
CA PRO A 14 -30.97 8.51 5.83
C PRO A 14 -31.37 8.80 4.37
N ILE A 15 -32.61 8.52 3.96
CA ILE A 15 -33.00 8.38 2.55
C ILE A 15 -33.42 9.72 1.92
N ILE A 16 -34.44 10.38 2.50
CA ILE A 16 -35.05 11.56 1.87
C ILE A 16 -35.79 12.45 2.89
N ASN A 17 -35.87 13.74 2.59
CA ASN A 17 -36.66 14.73 3.31
C ASN A 17 -38.00 15.00 2.62
N SER A 18 -39.00 15.44 3.36
CA SER A 18 -40.32 15.78 2.84
C SER A 18 -40.30 17.09 2.05
N THR A 19 -41.09 17.16 0.96
CA THR A 19 -41.32 18.40 0.20
C THR A 19 -42.02 19.46 1.05
N LEU A 20 -42.73 19.07 2.11
CA LEU A 20 -43.42 19.99 3.01
C LEU A 20 -42.47 20.97 3.71
N THR A 21 -41.25 20.53 4.02
CA THR A 21 -40.23 21.32 4.73
C THR A 21 -39.04 21.66 3.83
N GLU A 22 -39.26 21.68 2.53
CA GLU A 22 -38.23 22.07 1.56
C GLU A 22 -37.83 23.54 1.78
N LEU A 23 -36.52 23.79 1.78
CA LEU A 23 -35.96 25.13 1.94
C LEU A 23 -36.02 25.88 0.61
N SER A 24 -36.40 27.16 0.66
CA SER A 24 -36.41 28.06 -0.50
C SER A 24 -35.76 29.40 -0.15
N GLU A 25 -35.62 30.27 -1.15
CA GLU A 25 -35.11 31.65 -0.94
C GLU A 25 -36.00 32.49 -0.01
N GLU A 26 -37.26 32.08 0.20
CA GLU A 26 -38.20 32.74 1.10
C GLU A 26 -38.09 32.25 2.55
N THR A 27 -37.34 31.17 2.81
CA THR A 27 -37.23 30.58 4.14
C THR A 27 -36.53 31.53 5.12
N LYS A 28 -37.21 31.83 6.24
CA LYS A 28 -36.69 32.73 7.29
C LYS A 28 -36.18 32.03 8.54
N ASN A 29 -36.75 30.87 8.85
CA ASN A 29 -36.42 30.08 10.03
C ASN A 29 -36.15 28.64 9.58
N ILE A 30 -35.09 28.03 10.13
CA ILE A 30 -34.68 26.68 9.78
C ILE A 30 -34.69 25.83 11.06
N PHE A 31 -35.41 24.71 11.01
CA PHE A 31 -35.29 23.66 12.02
C PHE A 31 -34.27 22.63 11.53
N ILE A 32 -33.22 22.40 12.32
CA ILE A 32 -32.13 21.47 11.97
C ILE A 32 -32.30 20.22 12.82
N GLU A 33 -32.48 19.08 12.16
CA GLU A 33 -32.38 17.75 12.76
C GLU A 33 -31.12 17.06 12.26
N ILE A 34 -30.47 16.30 13.13
CA ILE A 34 -29.38 15.40 12.77
C ILE A 34 -29.65 14.06 13.44
N THR A 35 -29.68 13.00 12.65
CA THR A 35 -29.88 11.62 13.09
C THR A 35 -28.73 10.72 12.67
N GLY A 36 -28.38 9.75 13.50
CA GLY A 36 -27.21 8.92 13.32
C GLY A 36 -26.95 8.00 14.51
N THR A 37 -25.95 7.14 14.38
CA THR A 37 -25.60 6.13 15.40
C THR A 37 -24.55 6.61 16.40
N ASP A 38 -23.92 7.77 16.16
CA ASP A 38 -22.88 8.33 17.02
C ASP A 38 -23.25 9.75 17.48
N LEU A 39 -23.52 9.90 18.78
CA LEU A 39 -24.00 11.17 19.36
C LEU A 39 -22.96 12.29 19.30
N ASP A 40 -21.68 11.95 19.43
CA ASP A 40 -20.60 12.95 19.39
C ASP A 40 -20.48 13.57 17.99
N SER A 41 -20.46 12.75 16.94
CA SER A 41 -20.45 13.22 15.54
C SER A 41 -21.69 14.05 15.21
N MET A 42 -22.87 13.67 15.70
CA MET A 42 -24.10 14.45 15.51
C MET A 42 -23.99 15.83 16.16
N ASN A 43 -23.54 15.91 17.41
CA ASN A 43 -23.38 17.18 18.13
C ASN A 43 -22.32 18.07 17.47
N LYS A 44 -21.19 17.52 17.05
CA LYS A 44 -20.15 18.25 16.30
C LYS A 44 -20.68 18.81 14.99
N THR A 45 -21.44 18.01 14.24
CA THR A 45 -22.08 18.46 12.98
C THR A 45 -23.06 19.58 13.24
N LEU A 46 -23.89 19.45 14.29
CA LEU A 46 -24.85 20.48 14.67
C LEU A 46 -24.13 21.78 15.07
N ASN A 47 -23.04 21.69 15.83
CA ASN A 47 -22.25 22.84 16.23
C ASN A 47 -21.62 23.54 15.01
N ILE A 48 -21.09 22.79 14.05
CA ILE A 48 -20.54 23.35 12.81
C ILE A 48 -21.62 24.09 12.01
N LEU A 49 -22.78 23.46 11.80
CA LEU A 49 -23.87 24.08 11.04
C LEU A 49 -24.41 25.33 11.73
N THR A 50 -24.69 25.24 13.03
CA THR A 50 -25.29 26.36 13.78
C THR A 50 -24.32 27.52 13.94
N THR A 51 -23.03 27.27 14.13
CA THR A 51 -22.01 28.35 14.14
C THR A 51 -21.85 28.98 12.77
N ALA A 52 -21.89 28.21 11.68
CA ALA A 52 -21.87 28.76 10.32
C ALA A 52 -23.08 29.67 10.04
N PHE A 53 -24.30 29.26 10.43
CA PHE A 53 -25.47 30.12 10.32
C PHE A 53 -25.37 31.37 11.21
N SER A 54 -24.79 31.25 12.40
CA SER A 54 -24.51 32.39 13.27
C SER A 54 -23.54 33.38 12.62
N ASP A 55 -22.47 32.91 12.00
CA ASP A 55 -21.49 33.74 11.27
C ASP A 55 -22.12 34.47 10.07
N MET A 56 -23.17 33.89 9.46
CA MET A 56 -23.96 34.52 8.39
C MET A 56 -24.98 35.55 8.90
N GLY A 57 -25.03 35.80 10.22
CA GLY A 57 -25.97 36.75 10.85
C GLY A 57 -27.29 36.12 11.32
N GLY A 58 -27.40 34.79 11.26
CA GLY A 58 -28.52 34.05 11.83
C GLY A 58 -28.50 34.07 13.37
N LYS A 59 -29.67 33.88 13.99
CA LYS A 59 -29.79 33.72 15.44
C LYS A 59 -30.09 32.25 15.75
N VAL A 60 -29.19 31.60 16.49
CA VAL A 60 -29.36 30.21 16.90
C VAL A 60 -30.26 30.14 18.15
N GLU A 61 -31.30 29.32 18.08
CA GLU A 61 -32.16 28.99 19.20
C GLU A 61 -31.93 27.54 19.64
N ARG A 62 -31.95 27.29 20.95
CA ARG A 62 -31.76 25.95 21.50
C ARG A 62 -33.07 25.17 21.50
N VAL A 63 -32.97 23.87 21.24
CA VAL A 63 -34.09 22.92 21.23
C VAL A 63 -33.87 21.87 22.31
N GLU A 64 -34.94 21.55 23.04
CA GLU A 64 -34.94 20.46 24.01
C GLU A 64 -35.25 19.14 23.29
N VAL A 65 -34.33 18.18 23.38
CA VAL A 65 -34.47 16.82 22.85
C VAL A 65 -34.66 15.85 24.00
N ARG A 66 -35.80 15.14 24.00
CA ARG A 66 -36.17 14.16 25.03
C ARG A 66 -36.00 12.74 24.48
N TYR A 67 -35.09 12.00 25.11
CA TYR A 67 -34.89 10.56 24.95
C TYR A 67 -35.49 9.81 26.14
N ASP A 68 -35.64 8.49 26.02
CA ASP A 68 -36.03 7.64 27.13
C ASP A 68 -35.00 7.73 28.27
N GLY A 69 -35.37 8.43 29.35
CA GLY A 69 -34.53 8.63 30.53
C GLY A 69 -33.48 9.74 30.45
N LYS A 70 -33.45 10.54 29.37
CA LYS A 70 -32.51 11.68 29.24
C LYS A 70 -33.12 12.84 28.48
N THR A 71 -32.97 14.04 29.00
CA THR A 71 -33.28 15.29 28.28
C THR A 71 -32.00 16.06 28.03
N MET A 72 -31.86 16.67 26.87
CA MET A 72 -30.70 17.50 26.52
C MET A 72 -31.12 18.73 25.73
N GLU A 73 -30.43 19.84 25.94
CA GLU A 73 -30.57 21.04 25.11
C GLU A 73 -29.49 21.06 24.03
N THR A 74 -29.88 21.31 22.79
CA THR A 74 -28.99 21.38 21.63
C THR A 74 -29.18 22.68 20.84
N PRO A 75 -28.15 23.24 20.18
CA PRO A 75 -26.74 22.81 20.22
C PRO A 75 -26.08 23.04 21.58
N ASN A 76 -25.15 22.15 21.94
CA ASN A 76 -24.26 22.34 23.09
C ASN A 76 -22.87 22.78 22.60
N TYR A 77 -22.48 24.00 22.96
CA TYR A 77 -21.18 24.59 22.60
C TYR A 77 -20.07 24.36 23.64
N ASP A 78 -20.32 23.54 24.66
CA ASP A 78 -19.29 23.14 25.61
C ASP A 78 -18.16 22.41 24.87
N VAL A 79 -16.96 22.95 24.99
CA VAL A 79 -15.74 22.43 24.37
C VAL A 79 -14.74 22.03 25.43
N ARG A 80 -13.92 21.03 25.10
CA ARG A 80 -12.79 20.65 25.93
C ARG A 80 -11.69 21.71 25.81
N SER A 81 -11.27 22.25 26.94
CA SER A 81 -10.05 23.06 27.02
C SER A 81 -8.79 22.19 27.04
N TRP A 82 -7.73 22.68 26.43
CA TRP A 82 -6.45 21.99 26.33
C TRP A 82 -5.37 22.76 27.06
N ARG A 83 -4.52 22.04 27.79
CA ARG A 83 -3.36 22.62 28.47
C ARG A 83 -2.12 22.30 27.65
N ILE A 84 -1.38 23.32 27.25
CA ILE A 84 -0.13 23.17 26.49
C ILE A 84 0.96 24.06 27.08
N ARG A 85 2.18 23.53 27.21
CA ARG A 85 3.35 24.29 27.68
C ARG A 85 4.03 24.96 26.49
N SER A 86 4.47 26.21 26.65
CA SER A 86 5.25 26.91 25.63
C SER A 86 6.50 26.14 25.20
N ASN A 87 7.19 25.51 26.17
CA ASN A 87 8.37 24.68 25.90
C ASN A 87 8.07 23.49 24.99
N TYR A 88 6.90 22.86 25.12
CA TYR A 88 6.51 21.75 24.26
C TYR A 88 6.29 22.20 22.80
N VAL A 89 5.65 23.36 22.61
CA VAL A 89 5.48 23.97 21.28
C VAL A 89 6.85 24.22 20.63
N ASN A 90 7.78 24.79 21.39
CA ASN A 90 9.13 25.11 20.91
C ASN A 90 9.95 23.86 20.59
N GLU A 91 9.88 22.83 21.43
CA GLU A 91 10.55 21.54 21.22
C GLU A 91 10.08 20.87 19.93
N VAL A 92 8.77 20.77 19.74
CA VAL A 92 8.19 20.12 18.55
C VAL A 92 8.48 20.92 17.27
N LEU A 93 8.35 22.25 17.30
CA LEU A 93 8.61 23.08 16.12
C LEU A 93 10.09 23.32 15.86
N GLY A 94 10.98 23.00 16.82
CA GLY A 94 12.40 23.33 16.75
C GLY A 94 12.66 24.84 16.76
N LEU A 95 11.84 25.60 17.48
CA LEU A 95 11.89 27.07 17.56
C LEU A 95 12.17 27.54 18.99
N ASN A 96 12.38 28.85 19.15
CA ASN A 96 12.44 29.51 20.44
C ASN A 96 11.51 30.74 20.43
N LEU A 97 10.21 30.47 20.43
CA LEU A 97 9.15 31.47 20.40
C LEU A 97 8.84 31.96 21.81
N GLU A 98 8.66 33.27 21.94
CA GLU A 98 8.05 33.92 23.11
C GLU A 98 6.56 33.56 23.22
N ILE A 99 6.02 33.54 24.45
CA ILE A 99 4.64 33.14 24.74
C ILE A 99 3.64 34.03 23.98
N GLU A 100 3.89 35.33 23.90
CA GLU A 100 3.07 36.31 23.20
C GLU A 100 2.90 35.95 21.72
N LYS A 101 3.96 35.43 21.11
CA LYS A 101 3.96 35.02 19.70
C LYS A 101 3.17 33.74 19.49
N ILE A 102 3.25 32.79 20.43
CA ILE A 102 2.43 31.56 20.44
C ILE A 102 0.95 31.91 20.61
N VAL A 103 0.61 32.77 21.58
CA VAL A 103 -0.76 33.25 21.82
C VAL A 103 -1.31 33.95 20.57
N LYS A 104 -0.53 34.83 19.94
CA LYS A 104 -0.94 35.51 18.70
C LYS A 104 -1.22 34.53 17.56
N ALA A 105 -0.38 33.50 17.41
CA ALA A 105 -0.60 32.47 16.40
C ALA A 105 -1.89 31.67 16.66
N LEU A 106 -2.11 31.20 17.89
CA LEU A 106 -3.33 30.49 18.28
C LEU A 106 -4.59 31.35 18.11
N LYS A 107 -4.55 32.62 18.49
CA LYS A 107 -5.66 33.56 18.27
C LYS A 107 -5.92 33.83 16.78
N THR A 108 -4.88 33.84 15.95
CA THR A 108 -5.03 33.93 14.49
C THR A 108 -5.78 32.71 13.95
N MET A 109 -5.59 31.54 14.58
CA MET A 109 -6.33 30.31 14.33
C MET A 109 -7.67 30.22 15.08
N ARG A 110 -8.15 31.35 15.61
CA ARG A 110 -9.45 31.52 16.29
C ARG A 110 -9.62 30.76 17.61
N HIS A 111 -8.51 30.41 18.26
CA HIS A 111 -8.57 29.87 19.61
C HIS A 111 -8.61 30.98 20.65
N ASP A 112 -9.44 30.80 21.66
CA ASP A 112 -9.32 31.58 22.90
C ASP A 112 -8.20 30.99 23.75
N VAL A 113 -7.41 31.86 24.38
CA VAL A 113 -6.20 31.46 25.09
C VAL A 113 -6.05 32.24 26.37
N GLU A 114 -5.96 31.52 27.48
CA GLU A 114 -5.58 32.03 28.79
C GLU A 114 -4.13 31.64 29.09
N VAL A 115 -3.37 32.57 29.67
CA VAL A 115 -1.95 32.36 30.01
C VAL A 115 -1.82 32.19 31.52
N MET A 116 -1.22 31.08 31.94
CA MET A 116 -0.85 30.75 33.32
C MET A 116 0.65 30.44 33.37
N ASP A 117 1.47 31.46 33.63
CA ASP A 117 2.93 31.39 33.57
C ASP A 117 3.43 30.81 32.23
N GLU A 118 4.03 29.62 32.23
CA GLU A 118 4.53 28.92 31.03
C GLU A 118 3.49 28.00 30.37
N THR A 119 2.28 27.92 30.93
CA THR A 119 1.19 27.06 30.43
C THR A 119 0.08 27.89 29.81
N LEU A 120 -0.35 27.51 28.62
CA LEU A 120 -1.49 28.08 27.91
C LEU A 120 -2.69 27.15 28.09
N ILE A 121 -3.83 27.70 28.53
CA ILE A 121 -5.13 27.03 28.46
C ILE A 121 -5.81 27.52 27.19
N VAL A 122 -5.99 26.61 26.25
CA VAL A 122 -6.54 26.90 24.92
C VAL A 122 -7.96 26.35 24.86
N HIS A 123 -8.90 27.19 24.43
CA HIS A 123 -10.29 26.85 24.23
C HIS A 123 -10.58 26.90 22.73
N PRO A 124 -10.59 25.75 22.04
CA PRO A 124 -10.98 25.69 20.65
C PRO A 124 -12.45 26.07 20.49
N PRO A 125 -12.83 26.79 19.42
CA PRO A 125 -14.23 27.09 19.19
C PRO A 125 -15.01 25.79 18.88
N PRO A 126 -16.33 25.75 19.16
CA PRO A 126 -17.13 24.52 19.11
C PRO A 126 -17.27 23.87 17.74
N TYR A 127 -16.90 24.56 16.66
CA TYR A 127 -16.84 24.01 15.32
C TYR A 127 -15.50 23.31 14.99
N ARG A 128 -14.46 23.48 15.81
CA ARG A 128 -13.15 22.81 15.66
C ARG A 128 -13.18 21.42 16.28
N ALA A 129 -13.89 20.52 15.61
CA ALA A 129 -14.03 19.12 16.01
C ALA A 129 -12.75 18.29 15.81
N ASP A 130 -11.78 18.84 15.08
CA ASP A 130 -10.49 18.24 14.72
C ASP A 130 -9.44 18.29 15.85
N ILE A 131 -9.60 19.17 16.85
CA ILE A 131 -8.65 19.28 17.97
C ILE A 131 -8.86 18.15 18.98
N MET A 132 -8.01 17.14 18.92
CA MET A 132 -8.08 15.91 19.73
C MET A 132 -6.87 15.70 20.62
N HIS A 133 -5.79 16.44 20.42
CA HIS A 133 -4.54 16.34 21.17
C HIS A 133 -3.80 17.69 21.17
N PRO A 134 -2.95 17.99 22.18
CA PRO A 134 -2.15 19.22 22.18
C PRO A 134 -1.27 19.43 20.94
N ILE A 135 -0.93 18.36 20.21
CA ILE A 135 -0.14 18.45 18.97
C ILE A 135 -0.89 19.19 17.86
N ASP A 136 -2.22 19.09 17.81
CA ASP A 136 -3.06 19.80 16.83
C ASP A 136 -2.99 21.32 17.07
N LEU A 137 -2.80 21.73 18.33
CA LEU A 137 -2.55 23.13 18.69
C LEU A 137 -1.14 23.58 18.30
N VAL A 138 -0.14 22.67 18.34
CA VAL A 138 1.21 22.98 17.85
C VAL A 138 1.18 23.20 16.34
N GLU A 139 0.43 22.39 15.60
CA GLU A 139 0.17 22.60 14.17
C GLU A 139 -0.45 23.97 13.93
N ASP A 140 -1.50 24.33 14.67
CA ASP A 140 -2.13 25.65 14.55
C ASP A 140 -1.20 26.80 14.90
N VAL A 141 -0.27 26.64 15.85
CA VAL A 141 0.79 27.63 16.08
C VAL A 141 1.65 27.77 14.83
N ALA A 142 2.08 26.67 14.22
CA ALA A 142 2.90 26.72 13.01
C ALA A 142 2.15 27.35 11.82
N ILE A 143 0.86 27.06 11.64
CA ILE A 143 0.02 27.68 10.61
C ILE A 143 -0.16 29.18 10.90
N GLY A 144 -0.46 29.55 12.15
CA GLY A 144 -0.60 30.94 12.58
C GLY A 144 0.68 31.77 12.41
N LEU A 145 1.85 31.13 12.49
CA LEU A 145 3.15 31.73 12.16
C LEU A 145 3.44 31.80 10.66
N ARG A 146 2.73 30.98 9.87
CA ARG A 146 2.96 30.65 8.46
C ARG A 146 4.19 29.74 8.28
N TYR A 147 3.94 28.55 7.75
CA TYR A 147 4.98 27.54 7.49
C TYR A 147 6.14 28.08 6.65
N SER A 148 5.87 28.99 5.72
CA SER A 148 6.91 29.61 4.87
C SER A 148 7.94 30.45 5.65
N THR A 149 7.67 30.80 6.90
CA THR A 149 8.62 31.51 7.77
C THR A 149 9.57 30.58 8.51
N LEU A 150 9.28 29.27 8.54
CA LEU A 150 10.08 28.26 9.21
C LEU A 150 11.31 27.94 8.34
N LYS A 151 12.50 28.00 8.95
CA LYS A 151 13.75 27.69 8.26
C LYS A 151 14.03 26.19 8.37
N PRO A 152 14.26 25.48 7.25
CA PRO A 152 14.62 24.07 7.29
C PRO A 152 15.97 23.90 8.01
N LYS A 153 16.05 22.88 8.87
CA LYS A 153 17.28 22.48 9.58
C LYS A 153 17.54 21.01 9.29
N GLN A 154 18.79 20.65 9.05
CA GLN A 154 19.16 19.23 8.97
C GLN A 154 19.10 18.60 10.36
N PRO A 155 18.59 17.36 10.48
CA PRO A 155 18.69 16.60 11.73
C PRO A 155 20.15 16.48 12.18
N GLU A 156 20.39 16.56 13.48
CA GLU A 156 21.75 16.46 14.06
C GLU A 156 22.27 15.01 14.15
N THR A 157 21.44 14.05 13.74
CA THR A 157 21.81 12.63 13.74
C THR A 157 22.67 12.26 12.54
N LEU A 158 23.90 11.83 12.78
CA LEU A 158 24.78 11.25 11.76
C LEU A 158 24.50 9.75 11.61
N THR A 159 23.93 9.37 10.47
CA THR A 159 23.76 7.96 10.08
C THR A 159 24.28 7.74 8.66
N TYR A 160 24.67 6.50 8.35
CA TYR A 160 25.09 6.10 7.01
C TYR A 160 24.04 5.17 6.41
N GLY A 161 23.60 5.48 5.19
CA GLY A 161 22.75 4.59 4.42
C GLY A 161 23.53 3.35 3.97
N ARG A 162 22.88 2.20 4.00
CA ARG A 162 23.38 0.96 3.38
C ARG A 162 22.28 0.32 2.56
N LEU A 163 22.65 -0.31 1.46
CA LEU A 163 21.71 -1.11 0.68
C LEU A 163 21.28 -2.35 1.47
N HIS A 164 20.04 -2.77 1.24
CA HIS A 164 19.57 -4.06 1.74
C HIS A 164 20.35 -5.19 1.02
N PRO A 165 20.68 -6.31 1.69
CA PRO A 165 21.38 -7.43 1.07
C PRO A 165 20.72 -7.94 -0.23
N ASP A 166 19.40 -7.93 -0.31
CA ASP A 166 18.63 -8.28 -1.51
C ASP A 166 18.99 -7.36 -2.68
N THR A 167 18.98 -6.05 -2.45
CA THR A 167 19.32 -5.07 -3.50
C THR A 167 20.72 -5.28 -4.05
N ILE A 168 21.69 -5.60 -3.19
CA ILE A 168 23.07 -5.90 -3.62
C ILE A 168 23.09 -7.15 -4.51
N LEU A 169 22.35 -8.20 -4.13
CA LEU A 169 22.26 -9.43 -4.91
C LEU A 169 21.57 -9.22 -6.25
N GLU A 170 20.46 -8.48 -6.27
CA GLU A 170 19.72 -8.13 -7.48
C GLU A 170 20.60 -7.36 -8.47
N GLU A 171 21.36 -6.36 -8.00
CA GLU A 171 22.28 -5.58 -8.84
C GLU A 171 23.34 -6.46 -9.50
N ILE A 172 23.96 -7.37 -8.73
CA ILE A 172 24.96 -8.31 -9.27
C ILE A 172 24.35 -9.16 -10.38
N ILE A 173 23.18 -9.75 -10.15
CA ILE A 173 22.53 -10.64 -11.12
C ILE A 173 22.06 -9.86 -12.36
N ARG A 174 21.54 -8.65 -12.17
CA ARG A 174 21.10 -7.77 -13.25
C ARG A 174 22.26 -7.45 -14.20
N GLU A 175 23.41 -7.08 -13.66
CA GLU A 175 24.62 -6.82 -14.46
C GLU A 175 25.07 -8.07 -15.25
N VAL A 176 25.05 -9.25 -14.63
CA VAL A 176 25.37 -10.52 -15.31
C VAL A 176 24.41 -10.79 -16.47
N MET A 177 23.11 -10.67 -16.24
CA MET A 177 22.09 -10.95 -17.26
C MET A 177 22.16 -9.96 -18.43
N ILE A 178 22.40 -8.67 -18.15
CA ILE A 178 22.64 -7.66 -19.18
C ILE A 178 23.90 -8.00 -19.99
N GLY A 179 24.99 -8.40 -19.32
CA GLY A 179 26.23 -8.83 -19.96
C GLY A 179 26.06 -10.06 -20.87
N LEU A 180 25.12 -10.96 -20.54
CA LEU A 180 24.73 -12.11 -21.35
C LEU A 180 23.78 -11.76 -22.51
N GLY A 181 23.41 -10.48 -22.66
CA GLY A 181 22.56 -9.97 -23.73
C GLY A 181 21.07 -10.24 -23.51
N TYR A 182 20.63 -10.39 -22.27
CA TYR A 182 19.22 -10.44 -21.91
C TYR A 182 18.69 -9.05 -21.58
N THR A 183 17.40 -8.83 -21.87
CA THR A 183 16.68 -7.60 -21.54
C THR A 183 15.83 -7.81 -20.29
N GLU A 184 15.99 -6.94 -19.29
CA GLU A 184 15.15 -7.00 -18.08
C GLU A 184 13.72 -6.57 -18.41
N VAL A 185 12.74 -7.30 -17.88
CA VAL A 185 11.31 -6.95 -17.95
C VAL A 185 10.73 -6.89 -16.56
N MET A 186 9.70 -6.06 -16.38
CA MET A 186 8.99 -5.90 -15.12
C MET A 186 7.54 -6.32 -15.31
N ASN A 187 7.12 -7.36 -14.60
CA ASN A 187 5.75 -7.86 -14.66
C ASN A 187 4.98 -7.52 -13.38
N PHE A 188 3.65 -7.57 -13.48
CA PHE A 188 2.82 -7.49 -12.28
C PHE A 188 3.00 -8.75 -11.43
N THR A 189 3.04 -8.57 -10.11
CA THR A 189 2.96 -9.68 -9.15
C THR A 189 1.56 -10.30 -9.14
N LEU A 190 0.53 -9.57 -9.56
CA LEU A 190 -0.83 -10.08 -9.71
C LEU A 190 -1.00 -10.78 -11.06
N THR A 191 -1.62 -11.96 -11.02
CA THR A 191 -1.89 -12.83 -12.16
C THR A 191 -3.21 -13.58 -11.93
N ASN A 192 -3.47 -14.62 -12.71
CA ASN A 192 -4.61 -15.49 -12.58
C ASN A 192 -4.22 -16.97 -12.71
N GLU A 193 -5.06 -17.85 -12.15
CA GLU A 193 -4.80 -19.30 -12.11
C GLU A 193 -4.61 -19.92 -13.52
N ARG A 194 -5.29 -19.37 -14.54
CA ARG A 194 -5.18 -19.88 -15.91
C ARG A 194 -3.79 -19.65 -16.49
N GLU A 195 -3.22 -18.47 -16.30
CA GLU A 195 -1.89 -18.17 -16.81
C GLU A 195 -0.80 -18.81 -15.97
N GLU A 196 -0.97 -18.81 -14.65
CA GLU A 196 -0.01 -19.34 -13.69
C GLU A 196 0.14 -20.86 -13.81
N TYR A 197 -0.96 -21.58 -14.03
CA TYR A 197 -1.00 -23.04 -13.95
C TYR A 197 -1.46 -23.70 -15.25
N GLU A 198 -2.67 -23.39 -15.73
CA GLU A 198 -3.30 -24.11 -16.87
C GLU A 198 -2.47 -23.97 -18.16
N LYS A 199 -2.06 -22.74 -18.52
CA LYS A 199 -1.22 -22.48 -19.70
C LYS A 199 0.19 -23.06 -19.56
N MET A 200 0.66 -23.24 -18.33
CA MET A 200 1.96 -23.85 -18.03
C MET A 200 1.89 -25.38 -17.91
N GLY A 201 0.68 -25.97 -17.94
CA GLY A 201 0.49 -27.41 -17.82
C GLY A 201 0.91 -27.98 -16.47
N VAL A 202 0.86 -27.17 -15.42
CA VAL A 202 1.18 -27.58 -14.05
C VAL A 202 -0.09 -27.57 -13.21
N ASP A 203 -0.17 -28.46 -12.23
CA ASP A 203 -1.28 -28.47 -11.29
C ASP A 203 -1.19 -27.27 -10.34
N PRO A 204 -2.32 -26.60 -10.02
CA PRO A 204 -2.33 -25.53 -9.04
C PRO A 204 -1.85 -26.02 -7.67
N HIS A 205 -0.80 -25.40 -7.17
CA HIS A 205 -0.33 -25.59 -5.80
C HIS A 205 -0.84 -24.46 -4.88
N PRO A 206 -0.64 -24.52 -3.54
CA PRO A 206 -1.10 -23.46 -2.65
C PRO A 206 -0.60 -22.07 -3.07
N HIS A 207 -1.50 -21.09 -3.09
CA HIS A 207 -1.24 -19.70 -3.49
C HIS A 207 -2.21 -18.73 -2.81
N VAL A 208 -1.85 -17.45 -2.80
CA VAL A 208 -2.66 -16.38 -2.20
C VAL A 208 -3.67 -15.84 -3.20
N LYS A 209 -4.95 -15.77 -2.79
CA LYS A 209 -6.05 -15.26 -3.61
C LYS A 209 -6.51 -13.88 -3.15
N ILE A 210 -6.92 -13.06 -4.12
CA ILE A 210 -7.58 -11.78 -3.87
C ILE A 210 -9.07 -12.04 -3.63
N LEU A 211 -9.61 -11.55 -2.50
CA LEU A 211 -11.01 -11.81 -2.11
C LEU A 211 -12.03 -11.18 -3.07
N ASN A 212 -11.79 -9.92 -3.47
CA ASN A 212 -12.68 -9.15 -4.35
C ASN A 212 -11.88 -8.57 -5.53
N PRO A 213 -11.45 -9.41 -6.49
CA PRO A 213 -10.64 -8.95 -7.60
C PRO A 213 -11.47 -8.07 -8.53
N VAL A 214 -10.93 -6.90 -8.89
CA VAL A 214 -11.57 -5.97 -9.83
C VAL A 214 -11.50 -6.43 -11.29
N SER A 215 -10.63 -7.42 -11.59
CA SER A 215 -10.42 -7.99 -12.92
C SER A 215 -10.10 -9.47 -12.83
N ALA A 216 -10.58 -10.24 -13.81
CA ALA A 216 -10.26 -11.66 -13.95
C ALA A 216 -8.77 -11.93 -14.28
N GLU A 217 -8.03 -10.91 -14.71
CA GLU A 217 -6.58 -11.02 -14.96
C GLU A 217 -5.74 -11.03 -13.66
N TYR A 218 -6.32 -10.58 -12.54
CA TYR A 218 -5.62 -10.28 -11.28
C TYR A 218 -6.34 -10.91 -10.07
N THR A 219 -6.50 -12.23 -10.11
CA THR A 219 -7.20 -13.02 -9.08
C THR A 219 -6.27 -13.58 -8.00
N ILE A 220 -4.97 -13.73 -8.29
CA ILE A 220 -3.98 -14.32 -7.37
C ILE A 220 -2.67 -13.54 -7.38
N LEU A 221 -1.83 -13.76 -6.37
CA LEU A 221 -0.42 -13.39 -6.41
C LEU A 221 0.38 -14.52 -7.07
N ARG A 222 1.32 -14.15 -7.94
CA ARG A 222 2.20 -15.09 -8.61
C ARG A 222 3.11 -15.80 -7.60
N THR A 223 3.45 -17.02 -7.95
CA THR A 223 4.24 -18.00 -7.19
C THR A 223 5.57 -18.33 -7.88
N TRP A 224 5.69 -17.94 -9.13
CA TRP A 224 6.89 -18.07 -9.96
C TRP A 224 6.89 -17.00 -11.06
N ILE A 225 8.04 -16.78 -11.67
CA ILE A 225 8.28 -15.70 -12.63
C ILE A 225 8.00 -16.17 -14.06
N LEU A 226 8.28 -17.45 -14.34
CA LEU A 226 8.24 -18.01 -15.68
C LEU A 226 6.91 -17.78 -16.45
N PRO A 227 5.71 -17.91 -15.87
CA PRO A 227 4.46 -17.67 -16.59
C PRO A 227 4.36 -16.23 -17.13
N SER A 228 4.87 -15.26 -16.37
CA SER A 228 4.89 -13.85 -16.77
C SER A 228 5.83 -13.62 -17.95
N LEU A 229 7.00 -14.29 -17.97
CA LEU A 229 7.91 -14.25 -19.10
C LEU A 229 7.31 -14.90 -20.36
N MET A 230 6.59 -16.02 -20.21
CA MET A 230 5.87 -16.66 -21.31
C MET A 230 4.76 -15.75 -21.87
N LYS A 231 4.05 -15.02 -21.00
CA LYS A 231 3.07 -13.99 -21.39
C LYS A 231 3.73 -12.88 -22.22
N ASN A 232 4.91 -12.41 -21.82
CA ASN A 232 5.67 -11.40 -22.57
C ASN A 232 6.05 -11.87 -23.97
N LEU A 233 6.61 -13.08 -24.10
CA LEU A 233 6.91 -13.67 -25.42
C LEU A 233 5.63 -13.79 -26.27
N SER A 234 4.53 -14.20 -25.66
CA SER A 234 3.23 -14.34 -26.33
C SER A 234 2.70 -13.00 -26.85
N TYR A 235 2.86 -11.88 -26.14
CA TYR A 235 2.48 -10.56 -26.67
C TYR A 235 3.44 -10.07 -27.75
N ASN A 236 4.70 -10.50 -27.71
CA ASN A 236 5.78 -10.01 -28.58
C ASN A 236 6.14 -10.97 -29.73
N ARG A 237 5.23 -11.86 -30.15
CA ARG A 237 5.48 -12.83 -31.26
C ARG A 237 5.88 -12.19 -32.58
N ARG A 238 5.51 -10.92 -32.81
CA ARG A 238 5.84 -10.17 -34.03
C ARG A 238 7.19 -9.45 -33.94
N SER A 239 7.81 -9.43 -32.76
CA SER A 239 9.10 -8.81 -32.54
C SER A 239 10.22 -9.70 -33.09
N LEU A 240 11.37 -9.08 -33.38
CA LEU A 240 12.52 -9.78 -33.94
C LEU A 240 13.10 -10.80 -32.95
N TYR A 241 13.58 -11.91 -33.49
CA TYR A 241 14.36 -12.90 -32.76
C TYR A 241 15.87 -12.59 -32.87
N PRO A 242 16.70 -12.98 -31.89
CA PRO A 242 16.35 -13.72 -30.67
C PRO A 242 15.65 -12.85 -29.63
N GLN A 243 14.70 -13.45 -28.90
CA GLN A 243 14.06 -12.81 -27.74
C GLN A 243 14.66 -13.40 -26.47
N ARG A 244 15.47 -12.61 -25.77
CA ARG A 244 16.11 -12.97 -24.50
C ARG A 244 15.66 -12.00 -23.43
N ILE A 245 14.81 -12.46 -22.54
CA ILE A 245 14.26 -11.62 -21.47
C ILE A 245 14.42 -12.29 -20.12
N PHE A 246 14.57 -11.49 -19.09
CA PHE A 246 14.66 -11.95 -17.72
C PHE A 246 13.92 -11.01 -16.79
N GLU A 247 13.57 -11.51 -15.62
CA GLU A 247 13.02 -10.71 -14.53
C GLU A 247 13.62 -11.19 -13.22
N ILE A 248 14.02 -10.24 -12.38
CA ILE A 248 14.28 -10.48 -10.97
C ILE A 248 13.11 -9.87 -10.21
N GLY A 249 12.38 -10.67 -9.46
CA GLY A 249 11.17 -10.17 -8.83
C GLY A 249 10.59 -11.08 -7.75
N ASP A 250 9.61 -10.51 -7.08
CA ASP A 250 8.98 -11.14 -5.93
C ASP A 250 7.89 -12.11 -6.35
N VAL A 251 7.84 -13.24 -5.64
CA VAL A 251 6.75 -14.21 -5.68
C VAL A 251 6.29 -14.49 -4.26
N ILE A 252 5.03 -14.89 -4.11
CA ILE A 252 4.41 -15.04 -2.80
C ILE A 252 3.95 -16.49 -2.63
N HIS A 253 4.43 -17.12 -1.57
CA HIS A 253 4.05 -18.48 -1.20
C HIS A 253 3.28 -18.48 0.13
N PRO A 254 2.24 -19.30 0.29
CA PRO A 254 1.58 -19.48 1.59
C PRO A 254 2.56 -20.02 2.64
N ALA A 255 2.46 -19.51 3.87
CA ALA A 255 3.32 -19.88 5.00
C ALA A 255 2.54 -19.70 6.31
N GLU A 256 1.93 -20.78 6.83
CA GLU A 256 1.05 -20.70 8.02
C GLU A 256 1.79 -20.38 9.33
N ASP A 257 3.11 -20.48 9.35
CA ASP A 257 3.99 -20.24 10.49
C ASP A 257 4.32 -18.76 10.72
N VAL A 258 3.95 -17.87 9.80
CA VAL A 258 4.12 -16.42 9.92
C VAL A 258 2.77 -15.70 10.10
N SER A 259 2.78 -14.51 10.70
CA SER A 259 1.57 -13.76 11.04
C SER A 259 0.74 -13.40 9.80
N GLU A 260 1.43 -13.08 8.71
CA GLU A 260 0.88 -12.73 7.40
C GLU A 260 0.31 -13.93 6.64
N LYS A 261 0.59 -15.15 7.10
CA LYS A 261 0.26 -16.42 6.44
C LYS A 261 0.83 -16.61 5.02
N ALA A 262 1.79 -15.77 4.66
CA ALA A 262 2.42 -15.76 3.36
C ALA A 262 3.85 -15.24 3.49
N ILE A 263 4.75 -15.77 2.69
CA ILE A 263 6.16 -15.39 2.65
C ILE A 263 6.53 -14.91 1.25
N ARG A 264 7.34 -13.84 1.22
CA ARG A 264 7.98 -13.33 0.01
C ARG A 264 9.20 -14.18 -0.32
N ARG A 265 9.36 -14.55 -1.59
CA ARG A 265 10.58 -15.12 -2.16
C ARG A 265 11.02 -14.25 -3.34
N LEU A 266 12.31 -13.96 -3.41
CA LEU A 266 12.94 -13.26 -4.52
C LEU A 266 13.45 -14.31 -5.52
N LYS A 267 13.03 -14.20 -6.78
CA LYS A 267 13.39 -15.15 -7.83
C LYS A 267 13.93 -14.46 -9.07
N LEU A 268 14.83 -15.14 -9.76
CA LEU A 268 15.27 -14.83 -11.11
C LEU A 268 14.58 -15.79 -12.07
N GLY A 269 13.81 -15.27 -13.03
CA GLY A 269 13.36 -16.03 -14.19
C GLY A 269 14.05 -15.53 -15.45
N ALA A 270 14.38 -16.42 -16.39
CA ALA A 270 14.87 -16.03 -17.69
C ALA A 270 14.37 -16.96 -18.80
N VAL A 271 14.12 -16.41 -19.98
CA VAL A 271 13.74 -17.17 -21.19
C VAL A 271 14.55 -16.71 -22.39
N SER A 272 14.98 -17.66 -23.21
CA SER A 272 15.58 -17.44 -24.54
C SER A 272 14.70 -18.12 -25.57
N SER A 273 14.17 -17.36 -26.52
CA SER A 273 13.30 -17.86 -27.59
C SER A 273 13.86 -17.47 -28.95
N HIS A 274 14.28 -18.47 -29.71
CA HIS A 274 14.76 -18.40 -31.10
C HIS A 274 14.98 -19.81 -31.66
N LYS A 275 15.33 -19.90 -32.95
CA LYS A 275 15.44 -21.19 -33.67
C LYS A 275 16.45 -22.18 -33.07
N ASP A 276 17.49 -21.69 -32.39
CA ASP A 276 18.58 -22.49 -31.83
C ASP A 276 18.51 -22.57 -30.30
N SER A 277 17.41 -22.06 -29.68
CA SER A 277 17.23 -22.12 -28.23
C SER A 277 17.22 -23.56 -27.75
N SER A 278 18.08 -23.86 -26.78
CA SER A 278 18.35 -25.23 -26.34
C SER A 278 18.70 -25.29 -24.86
N TYR A 279 18.66 -26.50 -24.31
CA TYR A 279 19.12 -26.80 -22.96
C TYR A 279 20.55 -26.29 -22.69
N SER A 280 21.46 -26.44 -23.67
CA SER A 280 22.86 -26.01 -23.52
C SER A 280 23.03 -24.49 -23.39
N GLU A 281 22.21 -23.72 -24.11
CA GLU A 281 22.22 -22.25 -24.01
C GLU A 281 21.80 -21.81 -22.61
N ILE A 282 20.64 -22.30 -22.13
CA ILE A 282 20.13 -21.88 -20.83
C ILE A 282 20.95 -22.42 -19.66
N LYS A 283 21.56 -23.61 -19.82
CA LYS A 283 22.56 -24.13 -18.89
C LYS A 283 23.77 -23.21 -18.78
N SER A 284 24.27 -22.67 -19.90
CA SER A 284 25.42 -21.76 -19.88
C SER A 284 25.10 -20.47 -19.11
N VAL A 285 23.88 -19.96 -19.25
CA VAL A 285 23.39 -18.79 -18.50
C VAL A 285 23.34 -19.09 -17.00
N MET A 286 22.75 -20.23 -16.62
CA MET A 286 22.71 -20.69 -15.23
C MET A 286 24.13 -20.81 -14.63
N GLU A 287 25.07 -21.43 -15.35
CA GLU A 287 26.44 -21.61 -14.89
C GLU A 287 27.17 -20.28 -14.68
N GLU A 288 26.91 -19.29 -15.55
CA GLU A 288 27.49 -17.96 -15.40
C GLU A 288 26.91 -17.21 -14.20
N ILE A 289 25.60 -17.33 -13.93
CA ILE A 289 24.97 -16.77 -12.73
C ILE A 289 25.60 -17.38 -11.47
N LEU A 290 25.66 -18.71 -11.38
CA LEU A 290 26.22 -19.39 -10.21
C LEU A 290 27.71 -19.05 -10.01
N ARG A 291 28.49 -18.95 -11.09
CA ARG A 291 29.90 -18.54 -11.05
C ARG A 291 30.06 -17.13 -10.47
N ASN A 292 29.29 -16.15 -10.94
CA ASN A 292 29.35 -14.77 -10.44
C ASN A 292 28.88 -14.67 -8.98
N LEU A 293 28.03 -15.60 -8.54
CA LEU A 293 27.64 -15.73 -7.13
C LEU A 293 28.64 -16.54 -6.30
N MET A 294 29.77 -16.99 -6.86
CA MET A 294 30.75 -17.86 -6.19
C MET A 294 30.12 -19.15 -5.64
N ILE A 295 29.21 -19.75 -6.40
CA ILE A 295 28.54 -21.01 -6.07
C ILE A 295 29.19 -22.14 -6.85
N ASP A 296 29.97 -22.95 -6.14
CA ASP A 296 30.58 -24.18 -6.64
C ASP A 296 29.91 -25.41 -6.02
N GLY A 297 30.13 -26.58 -6.63
CA GLY A 297 29.65 -27.87 -6.09
C GLY A 297 28.12 -28.05 -6.15
N TYR A 298 27.44 -27.39 -7.09
CA TYR A 298 26.03 -27.66 -7.38
C TYR A 298 25.87 -29.00 -8.11
N GLU A 299 24.71 -29.62 -7.93
CA GLU A 299 24.31 -30.85 -8.62
C GLU A 299 23.14 -30.55 -9.56
N LEU A 300 23.14 -31.21 -10.72
CA LEU A 300 22.00 -31.19 -11.64
C LEU A 300 21.32 -32.54 -11.61
N LYS A 301 20.02 -32.57 -11.28
CA LYS A 301 19.20 -33.77 -11.31
C LYS A 301 18.19 -33.69 -12.47
N PRO A 302 17.90 -34.79 -13.18
CA PRO A 302 16.88 -34.77 -14.24
C PRO A 302 15.54 -34.24 -13.71
N TYR A 303 14.89 -33.36 -14.50
CA TYR A 303 13.58 -32.79 -14.18
C TYR A 303 12.58 -33.11 -15.30
N ASP A 304 11.83 -34.19 -15.13
CA ASP A 304 10.92 -34.71 -16.16
C ASP A 304 9.45 -34.33 -15.89
N LEU A 305 9.20 -33.04 -15.66
CA LEU A 305 7.88 -32.49 -15.35
C LEU A 305 7.55 -31.30 -16.26
N MET A 306 6.26 -31.05 -16.48
CA MET A 306 5.79 -29.82 -17.10
C MET A 306 6.29 -28.59 -16.31
N PRO A 307 6.60 -27.46 -16.97
CA PRO A 307 6.35 -27.11 -18.37
C PRO A 307 7.46 -27.56 -19.34
N PHE A 308 8.40 -28.41 -18.93
CA PHE A 308 9.58 -28.76 -19.71
C PHE A 308 9.45 -30.08 -20.49
N ILE A 309 10.34 -30.25 -21.48
CA ILE A 309 10.49 -31.51 -22.21
C ILE A 309 11.24 -32.52 -21.33
N ALA A 310 10.66 -33.71 -21.14
CA ALA A 310 11.31 -34.81 -20.44
C ALA A 310 12.66 -35.17 -21.10
N GLY A 311 13.69 -35.32 -20.28
CA GLY A 311 15.09 -35.53 -20.69
C GLY A 311 15.81 -34.27 -21.17
N ARG A 312 15.15 -33.10 -21.19
CA ARG A 312 15.76 -31.81 -21.57
C ARG A 312 15.54 -30.71 -20.52
N ALA A 313 15.45 -31.11 -19.27
CA ALA A 313 15.41 -30.20 -18.14
C ALA A 313 16.14 -30.80 -16.94
N ALA A 314 16.60 -29.91 -16.07
CA ALA A 314 17.30 -30.25 -14.85
C ALA A 314 16.88 -29.34 -13.69
N GLU A 315 16.79 -29.93 -12.51
CA GLU A 315 16.66 -29.22 -11.24
C GLU A 315 18.05 -28.97 -10.66
N ILE A 316 18.25 -27.77 -10.14
CA ILE A 316 19.52 -27.27 -9.63
C ILE A 316 19.54 -27.46 -8.12
N PHE A 317 20.47 -28.26 -7.61
CA PHE A 317 20.65 -28.47 -6.17
C PHE A 317 21.95 -27.86 -5.70
N TRP A 318 21.91 -27.19 -4.54
CA TRP A 318 23.09 -26.70 -3.87
C TRP A 318 22.96 -26.92 -2.37
N MET A 319 23.97 -27.54 -1.75
CA MET A 319 23.96 -27.90 -0.32
C MET A 319 22.70 -28.68 0.10
N GLY A 320 22.23 -29.58 -0.77
CA GLY A 320 21.05 -30.41 -0.53
C GLY A 320 19.69 -29.73 -0.68
N ARG A 321 19.64 -28.41 -1.00
CA ARG A 321 18.39 -27.68 -1.28
C ARG A 321 18.22 -27.47 -2.78
N SER A 322 16.97 -27.50 -3.24
CA SER A 322 16.62 -27.12 -4.61
C SER A 322 16.66 -25.61 -4.74
N LEU A 323 17.40 -25.11 -5.73
CA LEU A 323 17.45 -23.69 -6.08
C LEU A 323 16.44 -23.34 -7.18
N GLY A 324 15.88 -24.32 -7.88
CA GLY A 324 15.02 -24.09 -9.04
C GLY A 324 15.37 -25.02 -10.20
N PHE A 325 14.97 -24.64 -11.41
CA PHE A 325 15.01 -25.53 -12.58
C PHE A 325 15.36 -24.78 -13.86
N MET A 326 15.82 -25.53 -14.85
CA MET A 326 16.10 -25.04 -16.20
C MET A 326 15.79 -26.10 -17.25
N GLY A 327 15.45 -25.69 -18.46
CA GLY A 327 15.27 -26.62 -19.57
C GLY A 327 14.59 -26.04 -20.79
N GLU A 328 14.28 -26.92 -21.74
CA GLU A 328 13.49 -26.58 -22.94
C GLU A 328 12.00 -26.69 -22.65
N ILE A 329 11.24 -25.65 -22.99
CA ILE A 329 9.78 -25.61 -22.79
C ILE A 329 9.10 -26.60 -23.73
N HIS A 330 8.16 -27.37 -23.18
CA HIS A 330 7.42 -28.39 -23.92
C HIS A 330 6.60 -27.78 -25.08
N PRO A 331 6.57 -28.40 -26.28
CA PRO A 331 5.85 -27.87 -27.44
C PRO A 331 4.37 -27.59 -27.21
N GLU A 332 3.72 -28.37 -26.34
CA GLU A 332 2.34 -28.12 -25.93
C GLU A 332 2.17 -26.75 -25.24
N ILE A 333 3.12 -26.41 -24.36
CA ILE A 333 3.11 -25.14 -23.63
C ILE A 333 3.39 -23.98 -24.57
N LEU A 334 4.36 -24.14 -25.49
CA LEU A 334 4.60 -23.16 -26.56
C LEU A 334 3.32 -22.90 -27.36
N THR A 335 2.59 -23.97 -27.72
CA THR A 335 1.33 -23.88 -28.46
C THR A 335 0.24 -23.15 -27.66
N LYS A 336 0.09 -23.43 -26.35
CA LYS A 336 -0.86 -22.74 -25.45
C LYS A 336 -0.58 -21.23 -25.35
N TRP A 337 0.69 -20.84 -25.38
CA TRP A 337 1.12 -19.44 -25.44
C TRP A 337 1.20 -18.89 -26.88
N GLY A 338 0.92 -19.71 -27.89
CA GLY A 338 0.96 -19.38 -29.31
C GLY A 338 2.35 -18.98 -29.82
N LEU A 339 3.40 -19.53 -29.22
CA LEU A 339 4.79 -19.39 -29.62
C LEU A 339 5.16 -20.46 -30.65
N THR A 340 5.93 -20.08 -31.66
CA THR A 340 6.38 -20.96 -32.75
C THR A 340 7.87 -21.33 -32.65
N MET A 341 8.66 -20.51 -31.98
CA MET A 341 10.08 -20.77 -31.77
C MET A 341 10.29 -21.68 -30.56
N PRO A 342 11.32 -22.54 -30.59
CA PRO A 342 11.83 -23.17 -29.38
C PRO A 342 12.13 -22.12 -28.31
N THR A 343 11.86 -22.45 -27.06
CA THR A 343 12.15 -21.58 -25.92
C THR A 343 12.84 -22.40 -24.84
N ALA A 344 13.99 -21.93 -24.37
CA ALA A 344 14.67 -22.45 -23.20
C ALA A 344 14.47 -21.48 -22.04
N ALA A 345 14.27 -21.99 -20.83
CA ALA A 345 13.94 -21.21 -19.67
C ALA A 345 14.66 -21.70 -18.41
N LEU A 346 14.90 -20.78 -17.46
CA LEU A 346 15.34 -21.09 -16.11
C LEU A 346 14.55 -20.26 -15.10
N GLU A 347 14.43 -20.80 -13.90
CA GLU A 347 14.03 -20.05 -12.71
C GLU A 347 14.90 -20.47 -11.53
N ILE A 348 15.41 -19.48 -10.78
CA ILE A 348 16.26 -19.68 -9.60
C ILE A 348 15.69 -18.86 -8.43
N ASP A 349 15.54 -19.49 -7.27
CA ASP A 349 15.19 -18.86 -6.00
C ASP A 349 16.44 -18.26 -5.35
N LEU A 350 16.48 -16.92 -5.37
CA LEU A 350 17.60 -16.15 -4.84
C LEU A 350 17.54 -16.05 -3.31
N THR A 351 16.34 -16.15 -2.72
CA THR A 351 16.16 -16.17 -1.27
C THR A 351 16.82 -17.42 -0.67
N ILE A 352 16.65 -18.59 -1.28
CA ILE A 352 17.32 -19.82 -0.80
C ILE A 352 18.85 -19.68 -0.85
N ILE A 353 19.41 -19.04 -1.88
CA ILE A 353 20.85 -18.76 -1.97
C ILE A 353 21.32 -17.89 -0.80
N GLN A 354 20.55 -16.84 -0.48
CA GLN A 354 20.87 -15.95 0.65
C GLN A 354 20.82 -16.70 1.99
N GLU A 355 19.79 -17.51 2.21
CA GLU A 355 19.64 -18.34 3.43
C GLU A 355 20.85 -19.25 3.62
N ILE A 356 21.25 -20.01 2.60
CA ILE A 356 22.41 -20.91 2.68
C ILE A 356 23.69 -20.12 2.98
N LYS A 357 23.89 -18.98 2.34
CA LYS A 357 25.08 -18.12 2.59
C LYS A 357 25.09 -17.50 3.99
N LEU A 358 23.93 -17.24 4.58
CA LEU A 358 23.82 -16.78 5.96
C LEU A 358 24.10 -17.90 6.95
N GLU A 359 23.59 -19.11 6.70
CA GLU A 359 23.85 -20.31 7.51
C GLU A 359 25.34 -20.67 7.57
N GLN A 360 26.11 -20.41 6.50
CA GLN A 360 27.57 -20.66 6.48
C GLN A 360 28.40 -19.61 7.22
N LYS A 361 27.85 -18.42 7.46
CA LYS A 361 28.54 -17.33 8.18
C LYS A 361 28.37 -17.41 9.70
N ASN A 362 27.36 -18.15 10.15
CA ASN A 362 27.11 -18.47 11.56
C ASN A 362 27.76 -19.80 11.92
#